data_AF-A0A7C6WU26-F1
#
_entry.id   AF-A0A7C6WU26-F1
#
_cell.length_a   1.000
_cell.length_b   1.000
_cell.length_c   1.000
_cell.angle_alpha   90.00
_cell.angle_beta   90.00
_cell.angle_gamma   90.00
#
_symmetry.space_group_name_H-M   'P 1'
#
loop_
_entity.id
_entity.type
_entity.pdbx_description
1 polymer ?
#
loop_
_entity_poly.entity_id
_entity_poly.type
_entity_poly.pdbx_seq_one_letter_code
_entity_poly.pdbx_strand_id
1 'polypeptide(L)'
;MNGRLYMVPVMTDSKSTLSYNADVLRRMKGLELPQTYDELADLLLRWDKDYGEEYPDVMPFATDNNRETMFRLALSLYKDAMVAQGQPFSYQDASLLRMLERAMALDAPQNSTHSISRSDAAYAATALFRTESWFDMSSLNEALDDGYGDEFATGAGRWLPLPLAMAAGDTPCSTTTLTLMFVNPKSPNKDLAIRFIEAYIDNMDLPMRMMMNPRSNAPIVNPQYAQELAQMQAHLSAMETALQSAEGADKTQLEQKLQNTRQQYQARSQRMQYLLPSQPIALYRQLMENHYIDRVGYYVGLLGGDVNALIRRTLDGQISVAQFAQEAEGKLRLMRLESEP
;
A
#
# COMPACT_ATOMS: atom_id res chain seq x y z
N MET A 1 12.52 -21.52 -28.55
CA MET A 1 12.96 -20.25 -27.94
C MET A 1 14.46 -20.32 -27.73
N ASN A 2 15.26 -19.52 -28.45
CA ASN A 2 16.73 -19.65 -28.52
C ASN A 2 17.49 -19.02 -27.33
N GLY A 3 17.06 -19.24 -26.08
CA GLY A 3 17.88 -19.02 -24.87
C GLY A 3 18.60 -17.67 -24.69
N ARG A 4 18.27 -16.62 -25.44
CA ARG A 4 18.92 -15.31 -25.34
C ARG A 4 18.12 -14.45 -24.37
N LEU A 5 18.78 -14.02 -23.29
CA LEU A 5 18.24 -13.09 -22.32
C LEU A 5 18.14 -11.69 -22.99
N TYR A 6 16.91 -11.26 -23.33
CA TYR A 6 16.70 -9.96 -23.99
C TYR A 6 16.59 -8.80 -23.00
N MET A 7 16.15 -9.09 -21.77
CA MET A 7 15.93 -8.11 -20.71
C MET A 7 16.13 -8.77 -19.34
N VAL A 8 16.51 -7.99 -18.34
CA VAL A 8 16.72 -8.46 -16.96
C VAL A 8 15.87 -7.62 -16.00
N PRO A 9 15.05 -8.23 -15.12
CA PRO A 9 14.35 -7.49 -14.08
C PRO A 9 15.34 -6.94 -13.06
N VAL A 10 15.18 -5.66 -12.74
CA VAL A 10 16.08 -4.94 -11.82
C VAL A 10 15.34 -4.30 -10.65
N MET A 11 14.02 -4.16 -10.76
CA MET A 11 13.18 -3.61 -9.72
C MET A 11 11.78 -4.18 -9.87
N THR A 12 11.10 -4.35 -8.74
CA THR A 12 9.70 -4.74 -8.67
C THR A 12 9.00 -3.89 -7.63
N ASP A 13 7.83 -3.38 -7.97
CA ASP A 13 7.00 -2.59 -7.07
C ASP A 13 5.62 -3.25 -6.98
N SER A 14 5.19 -3.54 -5.76
CA SER A 14 3.89 -4.18 -5.52
C SER A 14 2.90 -3.13 -5.04
N LYS A 15 1.67 -3.20 -5.52
CA LYS A 15 0.62 -2.24 -5.23
C LYS A 15 -0.65 -2.97 -4.82
N SER A 16 -1.20 -2.54 -3.70
CA SER A 16 -2.53 -2.92 -3.25
C SER A 16 -3.53 -1.84 -3.62
N THR A 17 -4.73 -2.26 -4.05
CA THR A 17 -5.81 -1.34 -4.40
C THR A 17 -6.41 -0.68 -3.15
N LEU A 18 -6.35 -1.37 -2.01
CA LEU A 18 -6.77 -0.87 -0.69
C LEU A 18 -5.74 -1.22 0.39
N SER A 19 -5.61 -0.35 1.39
CA SER A 19 -4.83 -0.57 2.60
C SER A 19 -5.58 -0.04 3.81
N TYR A 20 -5.24 -0.55 4.99
CA TYR A 20 -5.78 -0.09 6.27
C TYR A 20 -4.68 0.36 7.24
N ASN A 21 -5.03 1.26 8.13
CA ASN A 21 -4.16 1.74 9.21
C ASN A 21 -4.31 0.81 10.42
N ALA A 22 -3.27 0.04 10.72
CA ALA A 22 -3.24 -0.95 11.79
C ALA A 22 -3.37 -0.32 13.18
N ASP A 23 -2.87 0.91 13.37
CA ASP A 23 -2.96 1.61 14.64
C ASP A 23 -4.37 2.14 14.90
N VAL A 24 -5.04 2.64 13.86
CA VAL A 24 -6.46 3.01 13.93
C VAL A 24 -7.32 1.78 14.18
N LEU A 25 -7.13 0.70 13.41
CA LEU A 25 -7.90 -0.53 13.59
C LEU A 25 -7.78 -1.08 15.02
N ARG A 26 -6.58 -1.04 15.62
CA ARG A 26 -6.36 -1.50 17.01
C ARG A 26 -7.17 -0.69 18.03
N ARG A 27 -7.42 0.59 17.75
CA ARG A 27 -8.25 1.47 18.61
C ARG A 27 -9.74 1.20 18.43
N MET A 28 -10.18 0.83 17.23
CA MET A 28 -11.59 0.64 16.88
C MET A 28 -12.12 -0.72 17.34
N LYS A 29 -12.84 -0.74 18.46
CA LYS A 29 -13.37 -1.98 19.04
C LYS A 29 -14.47 -2.59 18.17
N GLY A 30 -14.36 -3.89 17.91
CA GLY A 30 -15.40 -4.65 17.20
C GLY A 30 -15.50 -4.37 15.70
N LEU A 31 -14.58 -3.59 15.12
CA LEU A 31 -14.51 -3.43 13.67
C LEU A 31 -13.79 -4.63 13.05
N GLU A 32 -14.49 -5.32 12.15
CA GLU A 32 -13.90 -6.33 11.27
C GLU A 32 -13.57 -5.68 9.92
N LEU A 33 -12.40 -6.01 9.37
CA LEU A 33 -12.00 -5.50 8.07
C LEU A 33 -12.88 -6.12 6.96
N PRO A 34 -13.36 -5.33 6.00
CA PRO A 34 -14.14 -5.85 4.89
C PRO A 34 -13.25 -6.71 3.98
N GLN A 35 -13.79 -7.82 3.52
CA GLN A 35 -13.15 -8.72 2.55
C GLN A 35 -13.63 -8.46 1.12
N THR A 36 -14.81 -7.87 0.98
CA THR A 36 -15.42 -7.58 -0.32
C THR A 36 -15.75 -6.11 -0.49
N TYR A 37 -15.85 -5.66 -1.74
CA TYR A 37 -16.30 -4.32 -2.08
C TYR A 37 -17.68 -4.01 -1.48
N ASP A 38 -18.59 -4.98 -1.49
CA ASP A 38 -19.93 -4.82 -0.95
C ASP A 38 -19.91 -4.65 0.57
N GLU A 39 -19.10 -5.43 1.30
CA GLU A 39 -18.90 -5.26 2.75
C GLU A 39 -18.30 -3.89 3.09
N LEU A 40 -17.35 -3.41 2.28
CA LEU A 40 -16.79 -2.07 2.46
C LEU A 40 -17.86 -1.00 2.24
N ALA A 41 -18.71 -1.13 1.21
CA ALA A 41 -19.82 -0.21 1.00
C ALA A 41 -20.82 -0.23 2.17
N ASP A 42 -21.16 -1.41 2.71
CA ASP A 42 -22.03 -1.54 3.89
C ASP A 42 -21.41 -0.97 5.16
N LEU A 43 -20.09 -1.07 5.31
CA LEU A 43 -19.34 -0.43 6.40
C LEU A 43 -19.44 1.10 6.30
N LEU A 44 -19.25 1.67 5.10
CA LEU A 44 -19.33 3.12 4.88
C LEU A 44 -20.73 3.67 5.11
N LEU A 45 -21.78 2.96 4.67
CA LEU A 45 -23.17 3.35 4.89
C LEU A 45 -23.56 3.41 6.37
N ARG A 46 -22.88 2.62 7.21
CA ARG A 46 -23.16 2.56 8.65
C ARG A 46 -22.14 3.31 9.49
N TRP A 47 -21.10 3.90 8.88
CA TRP A 47 -19.96 4.45 9.59
C TRP A 47 -20.36 5.46 10.67
N ASP A 48 -21.14 6.47 10.30
CA ASP A 48 -21.53 7.55 11.21
C ASP A 48 -22.37 7.02 12.39
N LYS A 49 -23.20 6.00 12.13
CA LYS A 49 -24.06 5.38 13.14
C LYS A 49 -23.29 4.44 14.07
N ASP A 50 -22.44 3.60 13.51
CA ASP A 50 -21.80 2.50 14.23
C ASP A 50 -20.47 2.94 14.89
N TYR A 51 -19.80 3.99 14.37
CA TYR A 51 -18.48 4.43 14.84
C TYR A 51 -18.32 5.94 15.03
N GLY A 52 -19.15 6.79 14.40
CA GLY A 52 -18.95 8.25 14.37
C GLY A 52 -18.93 8.93 15.75
N GLU A 53 -19.78 8.50 16.69
CA GLU A 53 -19.81 9.07 18.05
C GLU A 53 -18.65 8.59 18.93
N GLU A 54 -18.23 7.33 18.80
CA GLU A 54 -17.17 6.73 19.65
C GLU A 54 -15.77 7.13 19.15
N TYR A 55 -15.59 7.32 17.84
CA TYR A 55 -14.32 7.63 17.20
C TYR A 55 -14.43 8.89 16.33
N PRO A 56 -14.73 10.07 16.91
CA PRO A 56 -14.98 11.30 16.14
C PRO A 56 -13.71 11.85 15.45
N ASP A 57 -12.53 11.37 15.84
CA ASP A 57 -11.23 11.71 15.21
C ASP A 57 -10.85 10.73 14.09
N VAL A 58 -11.69 9.74 13.78
CA VAL A 58 -11.42 8.73 12.76
C VAL A 58 -12.43 8.82 11.62
N MET A 59 -11.92 8.81 10.40
CA MET A 59 -12.73 8.75 9.18
C MET A 59 -12.40 7.48 8.39
N PRO A 60 -13.34 6.96 7.58
CA PRO A 60 -13.06 5.77 6.80
C PRO A 60 -11.98 6.04 5.75
N PHE A 61 -12.05 7.17 5.06
CA PHE A 61 -11.04 7.62 4.10
C PHE A 61 -10.68 9.08 4.37
N ALA A 62 -9.44 9.48 4.06
CA ALA A 62 -9.00 10.88 4.09
C ALA A 62 -9.55 11.67 2.89
N THR A 63 -10.87 11.74 2.75
CA THR A 63 -11.57 12.38 1.62
C THR A 63 -12.92 12.94 2.08
N ASP A 64 -13.37 13.99 1.40
CA ASP A 64 -14.72 14.54 1.54
C ASP A 64 -15.76 13.82 0.66
N ASN A 65 -15.32 12.85 -0.16
CA ASN A 65 -16.16 12.18 -1.14
C ASN A 65 -15.94 10.66 -1.18
N ASN A 66 -16.56 9.96 -0.22
CA ASN A 66 -16.54 8.50 -0.17
C ASN A 66 -17.17 7.86 -1.42
N ARG A 67 -18.19 8.50 -2.00
CA ARG A 67 -18.82 8.08 -3.26
C ARG A 67 -17.81 8.04 -4.41
N GLU A 68 -17.09 9.13 -4.66
CA GLU A 68 -16.06 9.15 -5.71
C GLU A 68 -14.94 8.14 -5.44
N THR A 69 -14.50 8.06 -4.18
CA THR A 69 -13.45 7.12 -3.76
C THR A 69 -13.86 5.68 -4.07
N MET A 70 -15.07 5.29 -3.70
CA MET A 70 -15.61 3.95 -3.97
C MET A 70 -15.89 3.71 -5.45
N PHE A 71 -16.33 4.73 -6.20
CA PHE A 71 -16.55 4.61 -7.65
C PHE A 71 -15.23 4.32 -8.38
N ARG A 72 -14.14 5.02 -8.01
CA ARG A 72 -12.81 4.78 -8.57
C ARG A 72 -12.23 3.45 -8.12
N LEU A 73 -12.45 3.06 -6.86
CA LEU A 73 -12.03 1.76 -6.35
C LEU A 73 -12.68 0.61 -7.13
N ALA A 74 -13.97 0.70 -7.45
CA ALA A 74 -14.68 -0.29 -8.26
C ALA A 74 -14.04 -0.48 -9.64
N LEU A 75 -13.72 0.63 -10.32
CA LEU A 75 -13.03 0.59 -11.62
C LEU A 75 -11.66 -0.07 -11.51
N SER A 76 -10.88 0.26 -10.48
CA SER A 76 -9.55 -0.33 -10.26
C SER A 76 -9.62 -1.83 -9.97
N LEU A 77 -10.50 -2.27 -9.05
CA LEU A 77 -10.68 -3.68 -8.70
C LEU A 77 -11.17 -4.51 -9.89
N TYR A 78 -12.15 -4.01 -10.62
CA TYR A 78 -12.66 -4.70 -11.80
C TYR A 78 -11.59 -4.80 -12.89
N LYS A 79 -10.85 -3.71 -13.12
CA LYS A 79 -9.71 -3.72 -14.05
C LYS A 79 -8.69 -4.79 -13.63
N ASP A 80 -8.26 -4.79 -12.37
CA ASP A 80 -7.28 -5.76 -11.87
C ASP A 80 -7.77 -7.21 -12.01
N ALA A 81 -9.04 -7.48 -11.70
CA ALA A 81 -9.63 -8.80 -11.84
C ALA A 81 -9.68 -9.27 -13.30
N MET A 82 -10.10 -8.42 -14.24
CA MET A 82 -10.17 -8.77 -15.66
C MET A 82 -8.79 -9.12 -16.22
N VAL A 83 -7.77 -8.36 -15.83
CA VAL A 83 -6.40 -8.60 -16.27
C VAL A 83 -5.87 -9.91 -15.72
N ALA A 84 -6.04 -10.16 -14.42
CA ALA A 84 -5.59 -11.38 -13.77
C ALA A 84 -6.24 -12.63 -14.37
N GLN A 85 -7.50 -12.52 -14.79
CA GLN A 85 -8.26 -13.60 -15.43
C GLN A 85 -8.01 -13.72 -16.94
N GLY A 86 -7.25 -12.80 -17.54
CA GLY A 86 -7.04 -12.73 -19.00
C GLY A 86 -8.32 -12.41 -19.79
N GLN A 87 -9.30 -11.77 -19.16
CA GLN A 87 -10.58 -11.39 -19.75
C GLN A 87 -10.53 -9.95 -20.30
N PRO A 88 -11.27 -9.65 -21.38
CA PRO A 88 -11.36 -8.30 -21.89
C PRO A 88 -12.17 -7.40 -20.94
N PHE A 89 -11.64 -6.23 -20.63
CA PHE A 89 -12.37 -5.20 -19.89
C PHE A 89 -13.62 -4.74 -20.65
N SER A 90 -14.73 -4.55 -19.94
CA SER A 90 -15.98 -3.99 -20.47
C SER A 90 -16.63 -3.10 -19.42
N TYR A 91 -17.04 -1.88 -19.79
CA TYR A 91 -17.77 -0.99 -18.87
C TYR A 91 -19.21 -1.46 -18.62
N GLN A 92 -19.73 -2.35 -19.47
CA GLN A 92 -21.09 -2.88 -19.38
C GLN A 92 -21.18 -4.19 -18.60
N ASP A 93 -20.09 -4.64 -17.99
CA ASP A 93 -20.12 -5.87 -17.20
C ASP A 93 -20.97 -5.72 -15.94
N ALA A 94 -21.79 -6.73 -15.66
CA ALA A 94 -22.76 -6.69 -14.57
C ALA A 94 -22.09 -6.53 -13.18
N SER A 95 -20.88 -7.08 -12.99
CA SER A 95 -20.16 -6.97 -11.73
C SER A 95 -19.66 -5.54 -11.49
N LEU A 96 -19.13 -4.90 -12.53
CA LEU A 96 -18.73 -3.49 -12.48
C LEU A 96 -19.94 -2.60 -12.24
N LEU A 97 -21.02 -2.76 -13.02
CA LEU A 97 -22.23 -1.95 -12.88
C LEU A 97 -22.81 -2.04 -11.46
N ARG A 98 -22.86 -3.24 -10.87
CA ARG A 98 -23.26 -3.42 -9.46
C ARG A 98 -22.40 -2.57 -8.53
N MET A 99 -21.07 -2.67 -8.63
CA MET A 99 -20.16 -1.91 -7.76
C MET A 99 -20.30 -0.39 -7.94
N LEU A 100 -20.47 0.08 -9.18
CA LEU A 100 -20.71 1.50 -9.46
C LEU A 100 -22.03 2.00 -8.85
N GLU A 101 -23.11 1.23 -8.96
CA GLU A 101 -24.40 1.56 -8.32
C GLU A 101 -24.28 1.57 -6.79
N ARG A 102 -23.53 0.62 -6.20
CA ARG A 102 -23.24 0.59 -4.75
C ARG A 102 -22.46 1.84 -4.32
N ALA A 103 -21.50 2.30 -5.12
CA ALA A 103 -20.82 3.57 -4.86
C ALA A 103 -21.79 4.75 -4.89
N MET A 104 -22.68 4.82 -5.88
CA MET A 104 -23.66 5.90 -6.03
C MET A 104 -24.68 5.97 -4.89
N ALA A 105 -24.94 4.84 -4.22
CA ALA A 105 -25.81 4.77 -3.04
C ALA A 105 -25.16 5.39 -1.78
N LEU A 106 -23.83 5.58 -1.75
CA LEU A 106 -23.18 6.30 -0.67
C LEU A 106 -23.59 7.76 -0.68
N ASP A 107 -23.73 8.34 0.51
CA ASP A 107 -24.20 9.71 0.68
C ASP A 107 -23.40 10.70 -0.17
N ALA A 108 -24.13 11.65 -0.76
CA ALA A 108 -23.50 12.81 -1.38
C ALA A 108 -22.85 13.65 -0.28
N PRO A 109 -21.82 14.47 -0.57
CA PRO A 109 -21.10 15.30 0.41
C PRO A 109 -21.99 16.16 1.34
N GLN A 110 -23.27 16.36 1.00
CA GLN A 110 -24.22 17.19 1.75
C GLN A 110 -24.99 16.47 2.86
N ASN A 111 -24.98 15.12 2.92
CA ASN A 111 -25.82 14.36 3.85
C ASN A 111 -25.07 13.77 5.06
N SER A 112 -23.73 13.72 5.03
CA SER A 112 -22.97 13.28 6.20
C SER A 112 -23.02 14.38 7.26
N THR A 113 -23.57 14.07 8.45
CA THR A 113 -23.53 14.95 9.63
C THR A 113 -22.10 15.27 10.07
N HIS A 114 -21.13 14.50 9.57
CA HIS A 114 -19.70 14.73 9.67
C HIS A 114 -19.07 15.08 8.31
N SER A 115 -19.70 15.95 7.51
CA SER A 115 -18.99 16.62 6.41
C SER A 115 -17.88 17.47 7.03
N ILE A 116 -16.70 16.88 7.19
CA ILE A 116 -15.52 17.64 7.56
C ILE A 116 -15.22 18.47 6.31
N SER A 117 -15.80 19.68 6.26
CA SER A 117 -15.40 20.73 5.35
C SER A 117 -13.86 20.82 5.37
N ARG A 118 -13.24 21.24 4.27
CA ARG A 118 -11.78 21.49 4.16
C ARG A 118 -11.33 22.66 5.07
N SER A 119 -11.64 22.58 6.36
CA SER A 119 -11.06 23.32 7.47
C SER A 119 -10.05 22.43 8.19
N ASP A 120 -9.33 22.99 9.15
CA ASP A 120 -8.23 22.38 9.90
C ASP A 120 -8.55 21.00 10.53
N ALA A 121 -9.83 20.61 10.64
CA ALA A 121 -10.28 19.32 11.18
C ALA A 121 -10.01 18.11 10.24
N ALA A 122 -10.01 18.29 8.91
CA ALA A 122 -9.71 17.18 7.97
C ALA A 122 -8.23 16.79 7.98
N TYR A 123 -7.35 17.74 8.35
CA TYR A 123 -5.93 17.48 8.59
C TYR A 123 -5.66 16.87 9.99
N ALA A 124 -6.65 16.90 10.88
CA ALA A 124 -6.55 16.36 12.24
C ALA A 124 -7.11 14.93 12.37
N ALA A 125 -8.08 14.54 11.53
CA ALA A 125 -8.67 13.21 11.57
C ALA A 125 -7.75 12.15 10.95
N THR A 126 -7.69 10.96 11.57
CA THR A 126 -6.89 9.84 11.08
C THR A 126 -7.76 8.92 10.22
N ALA A 127 -7.31 8.62 9.00
CA ALA A 127 -8.05 7.71 8.12
C ALA A 127 -7.79 6.24 8.47
N LEU A 128 -8.85 5.42 8.45
CA LEU A 128 -8.74 3.96 8.57
C LEU A 128 -8.25 3.33 7.26
N PHE A 129 -8.76 3.77 6.11
CA PHE A 129 -8.46 3.22 4.80
C PHE A 129 -7.77 4.23 3.88
N ARG A 130 -6.96 3.69 2.96
CA ARG A 130 -6.35 4.43 1.86
C ARG A 130 -6.41 3.59 0.60
N THR A 131 -6.80 4.20 -0.51
CA THR A 131 -6.74 3.58 -1.83
C THR A 131 -5.33 3.68 -2.40
N GLU A 132 -4.95 2.69 -3.21
CA GLU A 132 -3.69 2.67 -3.97
C GLU A 132 -2.44 2.85 -3.11
N SER A 133 -2.01 1.80 -2.43
CA SER A 133 -0.77 1.83 -1.63
C SER A 133 0.27 0.86 -2.20
N TRP A 134 1.45 1.41 -2.43
CA TRP A 134 2.65 0.62 -2.71
C TRP A 134 3.12 -0.06 -1.44
N PHE A 135 3.63 -1.28 -1.58
CA PHE A 135 4.24 -2.01 -0.48
C PHE A 135 5.41 -2.86 -0.99
N ASP A 136 6.39 -3.01 -0.12
CA ASP A 136 7.52 -3.89 -0.29
C ASP A 136 7.82 -4.62 1.03
N MET A 137 8.85 -5.48 1.03
CA MET A 137 9.24 -6.21 2.23
C MET A 137 9.63 -5.30 3.40
N SER A 138 10.28 -4.17 3.10
CA SER A 138 10.76 -3.22 4.10
C SER A 138 9.58 -2.46 4.70
N SER A 139 8.67 -1.94 3.88
CA SER A 139 7.46 -1.25 4.35
C SER A 139 6.56 -2.17 5.17
N LEU A 140 6.46 -3.45 4.81
CA LEU A 140 5.73 -4.43 5.61
C LEU A 140 6.43 -4.74 6.93
N ASN A 141 7.76 -4.81 6.94
CA ASN A 141 8.53 -4.99 8.16
C ASN A 141 8.30 -3.82 9.13
N GLU A 142 8.35 -2.59 8.62
CA GLU A 142 8.07 -1.38 9.39
C GLU A 142 6.62 -1.35 9.91
N ALA A 143 5.64 -1.69 9.06
CA ALA A 143 4.24 -1.70 9.45
C ALA A 143 3.89 -2.77 10.50
N LEU A 144 4.63 -3.88 10.52
CA LEU A 144 4.45 -4.97 11.49
C LEU A 144 5.24 -4.75 12.80
N ASP A 145 6.23 -3.87 12.81
CA ASP A 145 7.01 -3.58 14.02
C ASP A 145 6.23 -2.65 14.97
N ASP A 146 5.77 -3.20 16.09
CA ASP A 146 5.06 -2.49 17.16
C ASP A 146 5.95 -1.53 17.97
N GLY A 147 7.23 -1.33 17.64
CA GLY A 147 7.98 -0.27 18.29
C GLY A 147 9.11 0.35 17.49
N TYR A 148 8.92 0.50 16.19
CA TYR A 148 9.27 1.80 15.61
C TYR A 148 8.48 2.84 16.42
N GLY A 149 9.19 3.54 17.32
CA GLY A 149 8.57 4.55 18.17
C GLY A 149 7.97 5.68 17.34
N ASP A 150 7.32 6.61 18.02
CA ASP A 150 6.74 7.86 17.49
C ASP A 150 7.71 8.73 16.63
N GLU A 151 8.93 8.27 16.30
CA GLU A 151 9.89 8.94 15.42
C GLU A 151 9.41 9.02 13.95
N PHE A 152 8.43 8.20 13.54
CA PHE A 152 7.66 8.40 12.31
C PHE A 152 6.20 8.80 12.59
N ALA A 153 5.95 9.50 13.71
CA ALA A 153 4.71 10.25 13.95
C ALA A 153 4.61 11.47 13.01
N THR A 154 4.68 11.23 11.70
CA THR A 154 4.24 12.15 10.65
C THR A 154 2.72 12.20 10.54
N GLY A 155 1.99 11.66 11.53
CA GLY A 155 0.54 11.46 11.43
C GLY A 155 0.12 10.38 10.44
N ALA A 156 1.07 9.64 9.84
CA ALA A 156 0.76 8.68 8.78
C ALA A 156 0.21 7.35 9.32
N GLY A 157 0.65 6.83 10.48
CA GLY A 157 0.23 5.52 11.00
C GLY A 157 0.76 4.31 10.20
N ARG A 158 0.67 3.10 10.76
CA ARG A 158 1.17 1.88 10.10
C ARG A 158 0.16 1.31 9.11
N TRP A 159 0.49 1.36 7.83
CA TRP A 159 -0.39 0.91 6.75
C TRP A 159 -0.06 -0.50 6.30
N LEU A 160 -1.08 -1.36 6.27
CA LEU A 160 -1.00 -2.72 5.74
C LEU A 160 -1.91 -2.87 4.52
N PRO A 161 -1.47 -3.60 3.47
CA PRO A 161 -2.34 -4.00 2.36
C PRO A 161 -3.60 -4.71 2.83
N LEU A 162 -4.74 -4.36 2.25
CA LEU A 162 -6.00 -5.05 2.43
C LEU A 162 -6.43 -5.65 1.08
N PRO A 163 -6.16 -6.95 0.82
CA PRO A 163 -6.70 -7.63 -0.34
C PRO A 163 -8.23 -7.58 -0.30
N LEU A 164 -8.83 -6.88 -1.26
CA LEU A 164 -10.27 -6.70 -1.35
C LEU A 164 -10.81 -7.40 -2.61
N ALA A 165 -11.80 -8.27 -2.44
CA ALA A 165 -12.46 -8.96 -3.55
C ALA A 165 -13.63 -8.12 -4.11
N MET A 166 -14.00 -8.36 -5.38
CA MET A 166 -15.17 -7.68 -5.97
C MET A 166 -16.49 -8.19 -5.38
N ALA A 167 -16.58 -9.49 -5.09
CA ALA A 167 -17.73 -10.16 -4.47
C ALA A 167 -17.28 -11.32 -3.58
N ALA A 168 -18.20 -11.83 -2.77
CA ALA A 168 -17.96 -13.01 -1.96
C ALA A 168 -17.63 -14.24 -2.84
N GLY A 169 -16.55 -14.94 -2.50
CA GLY A 169 -16.06 -16.09 -3.26
C GLY A 169 -15.08 -15.73 -4.38
N ASP A 170 -14.95 -14.45 -4.75
CA ASP A 170 -13.90 -14.01 -5.66
C ASP A 170 -12.54 -14.00 -4.97
N THR A 171 -11.48 -14.27 -5.74
CA THR A 171 -10.11 -14.14 -5.25
C THR A 171 -9.66 -12.68 -5.38
N PRO A 172 -9.24 -12.01 -4.29
CA PRO A 172 -8.72 -10.65 -4.38
C PRO A 172 -7.43 -10.65 -5.20
N CYS A 173 -7.23 -9.58 -5.97
CA CYS A 173 -6.10 -9.46 -6.86
C CYS A 173 -5.40 -8.11 -6.67
N SER A 174 -4.08 -8.13 -6.82
CA SER A 174 -3.21 -6.96 -6.67
C SER A 174 -2.19 -6.94 -7.80
N THR A 175 -1.52 -5.80 -7.98
CA THR A 175 -0.68 -5.55 -9.15
C THR A 175 0.77 -5.43 -8.79
N THR A 176 1.64 -5.96 -9.65
CA THR A 176 3.09 -5.73 -9.57
C THR A 176 3.60 -5.14 -10.86
N THR A 177 4.44 -4.12 -10.77
CA THR A 177 5.18 -3.60 -11.92
C THR A 177 6.62 -4.10 -11.89
N LEU A 178 7.16 -4.43 -13.06
CA LEU A 178 8.57 -4.78 -13.22
C LEU A 178 9.29 -3.70 -14.01
N THR A 179 10.45 -3.27 -13.51
CA THR A 179 11.41 -2.52 -14.32
C THR A 179 12.42 -3.48 -14.90
N LEU A 180 12.54 -3.45 -16.23
CA LEU A 180 13.44 -4.29 -16.98
C LEU A 180 14.57 -3.44 -17.59
N MET A 181 15.82 -3.89 -17.44
CA MET A 181 16.95 -3.35 -18.18
C MET A 181 17.23 -4.20 -19.42
N PHE A 182 17.59 -3.54 -20.53
CA PHE A 182 18.04 -4.22 -21.74
C PHE A 182 19.20 -3.47 -22.38
N VAL A 183 20.05 -4.18 -23.11
CA VAL A 183 21.15 -3.58 -23.87
C VAL A 183 20.61 -3.18 -25.24
N ASN A 184 20.67 -1.88 -25.55
CA ASN A 184 20.30 -1.39 -26.88
C ASN A 184 21.19 -2.08 -27.95
N PRO A 185 20.62 -2.84 -28.90
CA PRO A 185 21.40 -3.58 -29.90
C PRO A 185 22.20 -2.66 -30.84
N LYS A 186 21.84 -1.37 -30.93
CA LYS A 186 22.56 -0.37 -31.72
C LYS A 186 23.68 0.34 -30.95
N SER A 187 23.84 0.08 -29.64
CA SER A 187 24.90 0.71 -28.84
C SER A 187 26.29 0.28 -29.31
N PRO A 188 27.28 1.19 -29.43
CA PRO A 188 28.67 0.82 -29.66
C PRO A 188 29.34 0.23 -28.41
N ASN A 189 28.76 0.42 -27.21
CA ASN A 189 29.36 0.07 -25.92
C ASN A 189 28.62 -1.10 -25.23
N LYS A 190 28.31 -2.17 -25.97
CA LYS A 190 27.47 -3.28 -25.46
C LYS A 190 28.10 -3.98 -24.25
N ASP A 191 29.39 -4.29 -24.31
CA ASP A 191 30.08 -5.00 -23.23
C ASP A 191 30.11 -4.18 -21.93
N LEU A 192 30.26 -2.85 -22.04
CA LEU A 192 30.21 -1.97 -20.87
C LEU A 192 28.79 -1.92 -20.28
N ALA A 193 27.76 -1.88 -21.12
CA ALA A 193 26.37 -1.93 -20.66
C ALA A 193 26.04 -3.26 -19.96
N ILE A 194 26.55 -4.38 -20.48
CA ILE A 194 26.42 -5.70 -19.83
C ILE A 194 27.08 -5.67 -18.45
N ARG A 195 28.35 -5.24 -18.36
CA ARG A 195 29.05 -5.14 -17.07
C ARG A 195 28.36 -4.22 -16.07
N PHE A 196 27.72 -3.14 -16.54
CA PHE A 196 26.92 -2.28 -15.69
C PHE A 196 25.71 -3.02 -15.11
N ILE A 197 24.97 -3.76 -15.94
CA ILE A 197 23.80 -4.55 -15.49
C ILE A 197 24.25 -5.65 -14.51
N GLU A 198 25.35 -6.35 -14.79
CA GLU A 198 25.94 -7.34 -13.88
C GLU A 198 26.29 -6.71 -12.53
N ALA A 199 27.02 -5.59 -12.53
CA ALA A 199 27.37 -4.88 -11.31
C ALA A 199 26.13 -4.37 -10.55
N TYR A 200 25.09 -3.93 -11.25
CA TYR A 200 23.83 -3.52 -10.62
C TYR A 200 23.17 -4.69 -9.89
N ILE A 201 23.04 -5.85 -10.54
CA ILE A 201 22.44 -7.06 -9.96
C ILE A 201 23.29 -7.56 -8.77
N ASP A 202 24.61 -7.55 -8.92
CA ASP A 202 25.55 -7.98 -7.88
C ASP A 202 25.55 -7.07 -6.65
N ASN A 203 25.06 -5.82 -6.76
CA ASN A 203 24.98 -4.85 -5.67
C ASN A 203 23.56 -4.50 -5.24
N MET A 204 22.55 -5.17 -5.80
CA MET A 204 21.15 -5.00 -5.39
C MET A 204 20.97 -5.38 -3.91
N ASP A 205 20.12 -4.65 -3.20
CA ASP A 205 19.83 -4.92 -1.79
C ASP A 205 19.09 -6.25 -1.61
N LEU A 206 19.27 -6.86 -0.43
CA LEU A 206 18.75 -8.20 -0.15
C LEU A 206 17.21 -8.26 -0.19
N PRO A 207 16.45 -7.29 0.36
CA PRO A 207 14.99 -7.26 0.23
C PRO A 207 14.51 -7.27 -1.22
N MET A 208 15.04 -6.40 -2.09
CA MET A 208 14.66 -6.37 -3.52
C MET A 208 14.98 -7.67 -4.25
N ARG A 209 16.18 -8.24 -4.04
CA ARG A 209 16.53 -9.57 -4.59
C ARG A 209 15.53 -10.64 -4.14
N MET A 210 15.10 -10.57 -2.89
CA MET A 210 14.15 -11.50 -2.33
C MET A 210 12.75 -11.32 -2.95
N MET A 211 12.30 -10.09 -3.17
CA MET A 211 11.04 -9.83 -3.86
C MET A 211 11.05 -10.41 -5.29
N MET A 212 12.14 -10.28 -6.02
CA MET A 212 12.29 -10.83 -7.38
C MET A 212 12.58 -12.34 -7.43
N ASN A 213 12.87 -12.99 -6.31
CA ASN A 213 13.09 -14.43 -6.22
C ASN A 213 12.06 -15.08 -5.28
N PRO A 214 10.95 -15.61 -5.80
CA PRO A 214 9.88 -16.24 -5.00
C PRO A 214 10.34 -17.42 -4.12
N ARG A 215 11.51 -18.00 -4.41
CA ARG A 215 12.07 -19.12 -3.62
C ARG A 215 12.91 -18.65 -2.43
N SER A 216 13.27 -17.36 -2.38
CA SER A 216 14.05 -16.80 -1.28
C SER A 216 13.11 -16.39 -0.15
N ASN A 217 13.06 -17.19 0.92
CA ASN A 217 12.10 -17.00 2.02
C ASN A 217 12.75 -17.04 3.42
N ALA A 218 14.08 -17.15 3.47
CA ALA A 218 14.79 -17.15 4.75
C ALA A 218 14.87 -15.73 5.32
N PRO A 219 14.75 -15.55 6.64
CA PRO A 219 14.96 -14.26 7.27
C PRO A 219 16.39 -13.75 7.02
N ILE A 220 16.53 -12.44 6.90
CA ILE A 220 17.82 -11.78 6.68
C ILE A 220 18.38 -11.34 8.03
N VAL A 221 19.45 -11.98 8.47
CA VAL A 221 20.18 -11.56 9.68
C VAL A 221 20.83 -10.21 9.42
N ASN A 222 20.76 -9.29 10.39
CA ASN A 222 21.44 -8.01 10.30
C ASN A 222 22.96 -8.23 10.39
N PRO A 223 23.75 -7.92 9.33
CA PRO A 223 25.20 -8.11 9.38
C PRO A 223 25.90 -7.15 10.34
N GLN A 224 25.25 -6.04 10.72
CA GLN A 224 25.76 -5.07 11.69
C GLN A 224 25.34 -5.39 13.14
N TYR A 225 24.60 -6.49 13.38
CA TYR A 225 24.03 -6.81 14.70
C TYR A 225 25.03 -6.74 15.85
N ALA A 226 26.17 -7.44 15.71
CA ALA A 226 27.19 -7.50 16.75
C ALA A 226 27.85 -6.13 17.01
N GLN A 227 28.10 -5.37 15.93
CA GLN A 227 28.71 -4.05 16.02
C GLN A 227 27.77 -3.05 16.69
N GLU A 228 26.50 -3.03 16.29
CA GLU A 228 25.48 -2.18 16.89
C GLU A 228 25.23 -2.54 18.36
N LEU A 229 25.20 -3.83 18.72
CA LEU A 229 25.05 -4.26 20.12
C LEU A 229 26.23 -3.79 20.98
N ALA A 230 27.46 -3.87 20.44
CA ALA A 230 28.64 -3.36 21.12
C ALA A 230 28.59 -1.84 21.32
N GLN A 231 28.09 -1.09 20.33
CA GLN A 231 27.89 0.36 20.44
C GLN A 231 26.84 0.72 21.50
N MET A 232 25.73 -0.01 21.55
CA MET A 232 24.70 0.16 22.58
C MET A 232 25.27 -0.09 23.98
N GLN A 233 26.02 -1.18 24.16
CA GLN A 233 26.63 -1.51 25.44
C GLN A 233 27.67 -0.46 25.87
N ALA A 234 28.49 0.02 24.93
CA ALA A 234 29.46 1.08 25.20
C ALA A 234 28.78 2.39 25.63
N HIS A 235 27.66 2.75 24.99
CA HIS A 235 26.88 3.93 25.37
C HIS A 235 26.29 3.81 26.78
N LEU A 236 25.70 2.65 27.14
CA LEU A 236 25.21 2.40 28.49
C LEU A 236 26.33 2.50 29.54
N SER A 237 27.50 1.92 29.26
CA SER A 237 28.65 1.98 30.16
C SER A 237 29.18 3.41 30.36
N ALA A 238 29.18 4.23 29.31
CA ALA A 238 29.55 5.64 29.41
C ALA A 238 28.56 6.43 30.29
N MET A 239 27.25 6.18 30.15
CA MET A 239 26.22 6.79 31.00
C MET A 239 26.35 6.35 32.47
N GLU A 240 26.63 5.07 32.73
CA GLU A 240 26.88 4.54 34.07
C GLU A 240 28.10 5.19 34.73
N THR A 241 29.16 5.46 33.95
CA THR A 241 30.36 6.13 34.44
C THR A 241 30.07 7.60 34.76
N ALA A 242 29.36 8.32 33.89
CA ALA A 242 28.95 9.70 34.13
C ALA A 242 28.08 9.84 35.41
N LEU A 243 27.27 8.82 35.71
CA LEU A 243 26.43 8.79 36.90
C LEU A 243 27.23 8.74 38.21
N GLN A 244 28.44 8.17 38.20
CA GLN A 244 29.30 8.10 39.40
C GLN A 244 29.75 9.48 39.87
N SER A 245 29.89 10.44 38.95
CA SER A 245 30.31 11.82 39.22
C SER A 245 29.14 12.83 39.25
N ALA A 246 27.91 12.37 39.02
CA ALA A 246 26.74 13.25 39.00
C ALA A 246 26.19 13.48 40.42
N GLU A 247 25.74 14.70 40.70
CA GLU A 247 25.19 15.09 42.00
C GLU A 247 23.85 15.82 41.84
N GLY A 248 23.06 15.87 42.92
CA GLY A 248 21.82 16.63 42.97
C GLY A 248 20.81 16.26 41.87
N ALA A 249 20.22 17.27 41.23
CA ALA A 249 19.21 17.09 40.20
C ALA A 249 19.74 16.38 38.94
N ASP A 250 21.01 16.58 38.60
CA ASP A 250 21.65 15.97 37.42
C ASP A 250 21.75 14.46 37.58
N LYS A 251 22.03 13.99 38.80
CA LYS A 251 22.05 12.55 39.11
C LYS A 251 20.69 11.90 38.86
N THR A 252 19.62 12.48 39.41
CA THR A 252 18.26 11.95 39.25
C THR A 252 17.82 11.92 37.77
N GLN A 253 18.12 12.97 37.01
CA GLN A 253 17.82 13.01 35.58
C GLN A 253 18.60 11.95 34.80
N LEU A 254 19.89 11.77 35.11
CA LEU A 254 20.75 10.80 34.45
C LEU A 254 20.36 9.35 34.79
N GLU A 255 19.93 9.06 36.03
CA GLU A 255 19.37 7.76 36.43
C GLU A 255 18.12 7.42 35.61
N GLN A 256 17.19 8.37 35.49
CA GLN A 256 15.97 8.18 34.71
C GLN A 256 16.29 7.97 33.22
N LYS A 257 17.21 8.76 32.67
CA LYS A 257 17.65 8.64 31.28
C LYS A 257 18.33 7.29 31.03
N LEU A 258 19.20 6.84 31.93
CA LEU A 258 19.86 5.54 31.82
C LEU A 258 18.85 4.40 31.86
N GLN A 259 17.88 4.45 32.78
CA GLN A 259 16.83 3.43 32.87
C GLN A 259 15.98 3.37 31.58
N ASN A 260 15.57 4.53 31.06
CA ASN A 260 14.83 4.61 29.80
C ASN A 260 15.67 4.07 28.63
N THR A 261 16.95 4.43 28.56
CA THR A 261 17.86 3.98 27.49
C THR A 261 18.06 2.46 27.55
N ARG A 262 18.20 1.87 28.75
CA ARG A 262 18.29 0.41 28.91
C ARG A 262 17.04 -0.30 28.40
N GLN A 263 15.86 0.19 28.75
CA GLN A 263 14.60 -0.38 28.28
C GLN A 263 14.47 -0.30 26.76
N GLN A 264 14.82 0.85 26.17
CA GLN A 264 14.84 1.04 24.71
C GLN A 264 15.83 0.08 24.02
N TYR A 265 17.05 -0.05 24.55
CA TYR A 265 18.05 -0.96 23.97
C TYR A 265 17.69 -2.42 24.12
N GLN A 266 17.06 -2.81 25.23
CA GLN A 266 16.55 -4.17 25.39
C GLN A 266 15.49 -4.48 24.31
N ALA A 267 14.52 -3.59 24.11
CA ALA A 267 13.51 -3.75 23.06
C ALA A 267 14.13 -3.76 21.65
N ARG A 268 15.05 -2.83 21.37
CA ARG A 268 15.74 -2.72 20.08
C ARG A 268 16.61 -3.95 19.79
N SER A 269 17.34 -4.47 20.78
CA SER A 269 18.28 -5.60 20.63
C SER A 269 17.60 -6.90 20.17
N GLN A 270 16.34 -7.11 20.56
CA GLN A 270 15.56 -8.26 20.12
C GLN A 270 15.12 -8.13 18.65
N ARG A 271 14.88 -6.90 18.19
CA ARG A 271 14.40 -6.60 16.83
C ARG A 271 15.52 -6.53 15.81
N MET A 272 16.61 -5.86 16.15
CA MET A 272 17.74 -5.60 15.26
C MET A 272 18.52 -6.86 14.87
N GLN A 273 18.22 -8.04 15.45
CA GLN A 273 18.84 -9.30 15.06
C GLN A 273 18.63 -9.62 13.58
N TYR A 274 17.47 -9.22 13.05
CA TYR A 274 17.12 -9.43 11.65
C TYR A 274 16.92 -8.08 10.98
N LEU A 275 17.54 -7.91 9.80
CA LEU A 275 17.19 -6.82 8.88
C LEU A 275 15.80 -7.06 8.30
N LEU A 276 15.43 -8.33 8.10
CA LEU A 276 14.09 -8.72 7.66
C LEU A 276 13.69 -10.06 8.33
N PRO A 277 12.81 -10.05 9.34
CA PRO A 277 12.35 -11.24 10.04
C PRO A 277 11.34 -12.04 9.18
N SER A 278 11.01 -13.26 9.61
CA SER A 278 10.15 -14.17 8.81
C SER A 278 8.72 -13.68 8.60
N GLN A 279 8.19 -12.85 9.51
CA GLN A 279 6.79 -12.40 9.47
C GLN A 279 6.45 -11.52 8.25
N PRO A 280 7.17 -10.40 7.96
CA PRO A 280 6.93 -9.62 6.75
C PRO A 280 7.18 -10.43 5.47
N ILE A 281 8.11 -11.38 5.50
CA ILE A 281 8.36 -12.30 4.37
C ILE A 281 7.12 -13.14 4.08
N ALA A 282 6.58 -13.80 5.09
CA ALA A 282 5.37 -14.61 4.95
C ALA A 282 4.19 -13.78 4.46
N LEU A 283 3.98 -12.59 5.04
CA LEU A 283 2.90 -11.69 4.62
C LEU A 283 3.06 -11.27 3.16
N TYR A 284 4.27 -10.85 2.74
CA TYR A 284 4.51 -10.50 1.35
C TYR A 284 4.22 -11.68 0.42
N ARG A 285 4.66 -12.91 0.77
CA ARG A 285 4.39 -14.09 -0.06
C ARG A 285 2.90 -14.39 -0.18
N GLN A 286 2.17 -14.32 0.92
CA GLN A 286 0.72 -14.48 0.92
C GLN A 286 0.04 -13.45 0.02
N LEU A 287 0.43 -12.17 0.13
CA LEU A 287 -0.10 -11.11 -0.72
C LEU A 287 0.18 -11.43 -2.20
N MET A 288 1.40 -11.88 -2.51
CA MET A 288 1.84 -12.19 -3.88
C MET A 288 1.19 -13.43 -4.52
N GLU A 289 0.47 -14.28 -3.79
CA GLU A 289 -0.16 -15.49 -4.34
C GLU A 289 -1.11 -15.19 -5.51
N ASN A 290 -1.82 -14.05 -5.44
CA ASN A 290 -2.81 -13.63 -6.43
C ASN A 290 -2.43 -12.33 -7.16
N HIS A 291 -1.13 -12.03 -7.28
CA HIS A 291 -0.65 -10.87 -8.02
C HIS A 291 -0.46 -11.17 -9.52
N TYR A 292 -0.72 -10.16 -10.36
CA TYR A 292 -0.32 -10.18 -11.76
C TYR A 292 0.73 -9.12 -12.07
N ILE A 293 1.53 -9.36 -13.12
CA ILE A 293 2.47 -8.37 -13.63
C ILE A 293 1.72 -7.41 -14.57
N ASP A 294 1.61 -6.16 -14.15
CA ASP A 294 1.00 -5.11 -14.95
C ASP A 294 1.85 -4.80 -16.19
N ARG A 295 1.21 -4.79 -17.36
CA ARG A 295 1.83 -4.51 -18.66
C ARG A 295 1.48 -3.08 -19.07
N VAL A 296 2.38 -2.16 -18.74
CA VAL A 296 2.31 -0.72 -19.05
C VAL A 296 2.08 -0.53 -20.56
N GLY A 297 0.83 -0.31 -20.95
CA GLY A 297 0.44 -0.12 -22.36
C GLY A 297 -1.06 -0.31 -22.62
N TYR A 298 -1.69 -1.30 -21.99
CA TYR A 298 -3.13 -1.55 -22.18
C TYR A 298 -4.04 -0.54 -21.44
N TYR A 299 -3.49 0.19 -20.46
CA TYR A 299 -4.28 0.84 -19.40
C TYR A 299 -4.38 2.37 -19.46
N VAL A 300 -3.54 3.05 -20.26
CA VAL A 300 -3.54 4.52 -20.33
C VAL A 300 -4.88 5.06 -20.88
N GLY A 301 -5.63 4.25 -21.63
CA GLY A 301 -6.95 4.61 -22.16
C GLY A 301 -8.13 4.40 -21.21
N LEU A 302 -8.07 3.42 -20.29
CA LEU A 302 -9.23 2.99 -19.47
C LEU A 302 -9.66 4.01 -18.40
N LEU A 303 -8.81 4.96 -18.05
CA LEU A 303 -9.15 6.05 -17.11
C LEU A 303 -8.63 7.39 -17.64
N GLY A 304 -8.54 7.52 -18.98
CA GLY A 304 -8.09 8.74 -19.64
C GLY A 304 -9.00 9.96 -19.41
N GLY A 305 -8.58 11.14 -19.87
CA GLY A 305 -9.28 12.41 -19.63
C GLY A 305 -10.77 12.39 -19.98
N ASP A 306 -11.13 11.76 -21.10
CA ASP A 306 -12.50 11.61 -21.56
C ASP A 306 -13.38 10.76 -20.62
N VAL A 307 -12.84 9.66 -20.09
CA VAL A 307 -13.55 8.81 -19.13
C VAL A 307 -13.70 9.55 -17.81
N ASN A 308 -12.69 10.32 -17.37
CA ASN A 308 -12.81 11.15 -16.17
C ASN A 308 -13.93 12.19 -16.25
N ALA A 309 -14.18 12.76 -17.44
CA ALA A 309 -15.34 13.66 -17.63
C ALA A 309 -16.67 12.92 -17.44
N LEU A 310 -16.78 11.67 -17.93
CA LEU A 310 -17.97 10.84 -17.71
C LEU A 310 -18.15 10.47 -16.25
N ILE A 311 -17.07 10.11 -15.54
CA ILE A 311 -17.10 9.83 -14.09
C ILE A 311 -17.69 11.04 -13.34
N ARG A 312 -17.19 12.25 -13.59
CA ARG A 312 -17.70 13.48 -12.95
C ARG A 312 -19.18 13.71 -13.23
N ARG A 313 -19.61 13.63 -14.49
CA ARG A 313 -21.03 13.76 -14.87
C ARG A 313 -21.92 12.74 -14.15
N THR A 314 -21.42 11.53 -13.94
CA THR A 314 -22.14 10.46 -13.22
C THR A 314 -22.25 10.77 -11.74
N LEU A 315 -21.14 11.16 -11.10
CA LEU A 315 -21.09 11.51 -9.68
C LEU A 315 -21.97 12.73 -9.35
N ASP A 316 -22.05 13.68 -10.29
CA ASP A 316 -22.91 14.87 -10.23
C ASP A 316 -24.40 14.56 -10.53
N GLY A 317 -24.74 13.31 -10.88
CA GLY A 317 -26.10 12.88 -11.20
C GLY A 317 -26.62 13.35 -12.57
N GLN A 318 -25.75 13.88 -13.44
CA GLN A 318 -26.14 14.34 -14.79
C GLN A 318 -26.39 13.17 -15.76
N ILE A 319 -25.77 12.01 -15.51
CA ILE A 319 -26.02 10.76 -16.22
C ILE A 319 -26.10 9.60 -15.23
N SER A 320 -26.85 8.55 -15.58
CA SER A 320 -26.91 7.32 -14.78
C SER A 320 -25.67 6.45 -14.97
N VAL A 321 -25.46 5.47 -14.08
CA VAL A 321 -24.39 4.45 -14.24
C VAL A 321 -24.55 3.68 -15.56
N ALA A 322 -25.78 3.39 -15.98
CA ALA A 322 -26.04 2.74 -17.27
C ALA A 322 -25.63 3.62 -18.46
N GLN A 323 -25.92 4.93 -18.41
CA GLN A 323 -25.49 5.89 -19.45
C GLN A 323 -23.96 6.05 -19.45
N PHE A 324 -23.34 6.14 -18.27
CA PHE A 324 -21.88 6.15 -18.11
C PHE A 324 -21.25 4.93 -18.82
N ALA A 325 -21.75 3.74 -18.52
CA ALA A 325 -21.22 2.51 -19.09
C ALA A 325 -21.36 2.44 -20.60
N GLN A 326 -22.49 2.89 -21.15
CA GLN A 326 -22.71 2.96 -22.58
C GLN A 326 -21.75 3.95 -23.28
N GLU A 327 -21.61 5.17 -22.75
CA GLU A 327 -20.72 6.19 -23.31
C GLU A 327 -19.24 5.78 -23.18
N ALA A 328 -18.84 5.22 -22.03
CA ALA A 328 -17.48 4.75 -21.78
C ALA A 328 -17.12 3.53 -22.64
N GLU A 329 -18.04 2.59 -22.86
CA GLU A 329 -17.82 1.47 -23.77
C GLU A 329 -17.62 1.94 -25.22
N GLY A 330 -18.41 2.93 -25.66
CA GLY A 330 -18.24 3.53 -26.99
C GLY A 330 -16.82 4.08 -27.18
N LYS A 331 -16.29 4.78 -26.17
CA LYS A 331 -14.91 5.29 -26.17
C LYS A 331 -13.88 4.16 -26.16
N LEU A 332 -14.07 3.13 -25.34
CA LEU A 332 -13.19 1.96 -25.29
C LEU A 332 -13.11 1.24 -26.64
N ARG A 333 -14.24 1.11 -27.33
CA ARG A 333 -14.29 0.51 -28.67
C ARG A 333 -13.48 1.33 -29.68
N LEU A 334 -13.60 2.65 -29.66
CA LEU A 334 -12.80 3.52 -30.53
C LEU A 334 -11.29 3.38 -30.25
N MET A 335 -10.90 3.40 -28.97
CA MET A 335 -9.49 3.20 -28.58
C MET A 335 -8.93 1.87 -29.08
N ARG A 336 -9.71 0.78 -29.01
CA ARG A 336 -9.32 -0.55 -29.52
C ARG A 336 -9.13 -0.55 -31.03
N LEU A 337 -10.03 0.10 -31.77
CA LEU A 337 -9.91 0.23 -33.22
C LEU A 337 -8.68 1.06 -33.64
N GLU A 338 -8.28 2.06 -32.85
CA GLU A 338 -7.10 2.89 -33.12
C GLU A 338 -5.77 2.22 -32.72
N SER A 339 -5.81 1.15 -31.93
CA SER A 339 -4.62 0.44 -31.43
C SER A 339 -4.34 -0.89 -32.12
N GLU A 340 -5.19 -1.34 -33.05
CA GLU A 340 -4.90 -2.41 -34.00
C GLU A 340 -4.04 -1.86 -35.17
N PRO A 341 -2.84 -2.44 -35.44
CA PRO A 341 -1.96 -1.99 -36.52
C PRO A 341 -2.40 -2.37 -37.93
#